data_AF-U1LQ82-F1
#
_entry.id   AF-U1LQ82-F1
#
_cell.length_a   1.000
_cell.length_b   1.000
_cell.length_c   1.000
_cell.angle_alpha   90.00
_cell.angle_beta   90.00
_cell.angle_gamma   90.00
#
_symmetry.space_group_name_H-M   'P 1'
#
loop_
_entity.id
_entity.type
_entity.pdbx_description
1 polymer ?
#
loop_
_entity_poly.entity_id
_entity_poly.type
_entity_poly.pdbx_seq_one_letter_code
_entity_poly.pdbx_strand_id
1 'polypeptide(L)'
;MSIAEKLQSKTPRRSGSSKQVRLRLVHIDFWSAMKVSAVLGLVLGIVQVVVVFVMWSLLQVVGLFGKVDEVMRDILADPEFAITSLLSLPQVMMFTLLVAVLNFVVITVLGAVIAVLYNLSVRLTGGLQVGFANQ
;
A
#
# COMPACT_ATOMS: atom_id res chain seq x y z
N MET A 1 66.86 -19.71 6.07
CA MET A 1 65.87 -19.07 5.18
C MET A 1 64.56 -19.79 5.40
N SER A 2 63.42 -19.15 5.60
CA SER A 2 63.13 -17.82 6.12
C SER A 2 61.63 -17.87 6.40
N ILE A 3 61.17 -17.03 7.32
CA ILE A 3 59.77 -16.81 7.71
C ILE A 3 58.83 -16.61 6.48
N ALA A 4 59.40 -16.36 5.30
CA ALA A 4 58.75 -16.31 3.99
C ALA A 4 57.84 -17.51 3.63
N GLU A 5 58.14 -18.75 4.06
CA GLU A 5 57.30 -19.91 3.70
C GLU A 5 56.04 -20.05 4.57
N LYS A 6 56.11 -19.59 5.83
CA LYS A 6 54.94 -19.53 6.73
C LYS A 6 53.99 -18.37 6.41
N LEU A 7 54.33 -17.54 5.42
CA LEU A 7 53.51 -16.44 4.93
C LEU A 7 52.75 -16.77 3.63
N GLN A 8 52.98 -17.93 2.99
CA GLN A 8 52.52 -18.17 1.62
C GLN A 8 51.27 -19.05 1.43
N SER A 9 50.68 -19.66 2.48
CA SER A 9 49.55 -20.61 2.25
C SER A 9 48.21 -20.25 2.87
N LYS A 10 48.08 -19.07 3.51
CA LYS A 10 46.76 -18.45 3.70
C LYS A 10 46.45 -17.56 2.51
N THR A 11 46.18 -18.19 1.36
CA THR A 11 45.37 -17.55 0.33
C THR A 11 44.12 -17.01 1.03
N PRO A 12 43.81 -15.71 0.99
CA PRO A 12 42.53 -15.22 1.48
C PRO A 12 41.48 -15.94 0.64
N ARG A 13 40.80 -16.91 1.25
CA ARG A 13 39.63 -17.56 0.67
C ARG A 13 38.70 -16.40 0.38
N ARG A 14 38.60 -15.98 -0.89
CA ARG A 14 37.75 -14.88 -1.32
C ARG A 14 36.39 -15.09 -0.67
N SER A 15 36.11 -14.33 0.39
CA SER A 15 34.79 -14.24 0.96
C SER A 15 33.94 -13.58 -0.11
N GLY A 16 32.83 -14.20 -0.47
CA GLY A 16 31.75 -13.48 -1.13
C GLY A 16 31.52 -13.78 -2.61
N SER A 17 31.78 -14.99 -3.11
CA SER A 17 30.90 -15.48 -4.18
C SER A 17 29.60 -15.90 -3.49
N SER A 18 28.69 -14.96 -3.28
CA SER A 18 27.33 -15.23 -2.80
C SER A 18 26.76 -16.34 -3.68
N LYS A 19 26.68 -17.57 -3.16
CA LYS A 19 26.20 -18.72 -3.92
C LYS A 19 24.73 -18.44 -4.24
N GLN A 20 24.42 -18.09 -5.48
CA GLN A 20 23.05 -17.81 -5.88
C GLN A 20 22.27 -19.12 -5.82
N VAL A 21 21.38 -19.24 -4.83
CA VAL A 21 20.49 -20.39 -4.71
C VAL A 21 19.19 -20.03 -5.41
N ARG A 22 18.83 -20.83 -6.43
CA ARG A 22 17.53 -20.74 -7.08
C ARG A 22 16.54 -21.58 -6.28
N LEU A 23 15.64 -20.91 -5.57
CA LEU A 23 14.55 -21.56 -4.86
C LEU A 23 13.26 -21.42 -5.69
N ARG A 24 12.27 -22.27 -5.41
CA ARG A 24 10.93 -22.14 -6.00
C ARG A 24 9.97 -21.71 -4.89
N LEU A 25 9.17 -20.68 -5.12
CA LEU A 25 8.09 -20.29 -4.23
C LEU A 25 6.93 -21.26 -4.47
N VAL A 26 6.83 -22.29 -3.62
CA VAL A 26 5.83 -23.36 -3.77
C VAL A 26 4.54 -23.07 -3.00
N HIS A 27 4.60 -22.19 -2.01
CA HIS A 27 3.46 -21.91 -1.13
C HIS A 27 3.53 -20.47 -0.61
N ILE A 28 2.36 -19.84 -0.48
CA ILE A 28 2.17 -18.60 0.28
C ILE A 28 1.25 -18.93 1.45
N ASP A 29 1.74 -18.70 2.66
CA ASP A 29 0.97 -18.87 3.88
C ASP A 29 -0.12 -17.79 4.02
N PHE A 30 -1.33 -18.22 4.37
CA PHE A 30 -2.51 -17.35 4.52
C PHE A 30 -2.26 -16.23 5.54
N TRP A 31 -1.60 -16.55 6.64
CA TRP A 31 -1.31 -15.61 7.72
C TRP A 31 -0.25 -14.60 7.32
N SER A 32 0.75 -15.01 6.54
CA SER A 32 1.72 -14.08 5.98
C SER A 32 1.06 -13.10 5.01
N ALA A 33 0.20 -13.59 4.11
CA ALA A 33 -0.46 -12.74 3.12
C ALA A 33 -1.39 -11.70 3.77
N MET A 34 -2.15 -12.10 4.80
CA MET A 34 -3.00 -11.19 5.57
C MET A 34 -2.23 -10.10 6.29
N LYS A 35 -1.05 -10.40 6.84
CA LYS A 35 -0.21 -9.38 7.50
C LYS A 35 0.31 -8.36 6.51
N VAL A 36 0.82 -8.82 5.36
CA VAL A 36 1.33 -7.93 4.31
C VAL A 36 0.22 -7.06 3.72
N SER A 37 -0.95 -7.66 3.44
CA SER A 37 -2.10 -6.91 2.93
C SER A 37 -2.69 -5.96 3.95
N ALA A 38 -2.68 -6.30 5.25
CA ALA A 38 -3.09 -5.37 6.30
C ALA A 38 -2.18 -4.14 6.35
N VAL A 39 -0.86 -4.31 6.30
CA VAL A 39 0.08 -3.16 6.26
C VAL A 39 -0.15 -2.31 5.02
N LEU A 40 -0.30 -2.94 3.85
CA LEU A 40 -0.60 -2.24 2.60
C LEU A 40 -1.92 -1.48 2.68
N GLY A 41 -2.98 -2.12 3.17
CA GLY A 41 -4.30 -1.52 3.34
C GLY A 41 -4.28 -0.33 4.30
N LEU A 42 -3.48 -0.40 5.36
CA LEU A 42 -3.34 0.69 6.34
C LEU A 42 -2.66 1.90 5.71
N VAL A 43 -1.55 1.67 4.99
CA VAL A 43 -0.84 2.73 4.25
C VAL A 43 -1.78 3.38 3.23
N LEU A 44 -2.48 2.58 2.44
CA LEU A 44 -3.45 3.09 1.45
C LEU A 44 -4.61 3.83 2.11
N GLY A 45 -5.11 3.36 3.26
CA GLY A 45 -6.15 4.04 4.02
C GLY A 45 -5.72 5.42 4.53
N ILE A 46 -4.50 5.54 5.05
CA ILE A 46 -3.95 6.85 5.48
C ILE A 46 -3.76 7.78 4.27
N VAL A 47 -3.19 7.27 3.18
CA VAL A 47 -3.02 8.05 1.93
C VAL A 47 -4.37 8.55 1.42
N GLN A 48 -5.41 7.71 1.42
CA GLN A 48 -6.77 8.10 1.03
C GLN A 48 -7.28 9.30 1.84
N VAL A 49 -7.12 9.27 3.18
CA VAL A 49 -7.55 10.37 4.06
C VAL A 49 -6.79 11.66 3.74
N VAL A 50 -5.48 11.58 3.55
CA VAL A 50 -4.65 12.73 3.17
C VAL A 50 -5.07 13.29 1.81
N VAL A 51 -5.32 12.43 0.82
CA VAL A 51 -5.77 12.84 -0.51
C VAL A 51 -7.10 13.59 -0.44
N VAL A 52 -8.08 13.09 0.32
CA VAL A 52 -9.37 13.78 0.48
C VAL A 52 -9.21 15.10 1.21
N PHE A 53 -8.36 15.16 2.24
CA PHE A 53 -8.08 16.40 2.94
C PHE A 53 -7.48 17.46 2.00
N VAL A 54 -6.45 17.10 1.23
CA VAL A 54 -5.84 18.01 0.25
C VAL A 54 -6.85 18.41 -0.81
N MET A 55 -7.65 17.47 -1.33
CA MET A 55 -8.71 17.77 -2.29
C MET A 55 -9.69 18.80 -1.74
N TRP A 56 -10.15 18.62 -0.49
CA TRP A 56 -11.04 19.58 0.16
C TRP A 56 -10.40 20.97 0.26
N SER A 57 -9.15 21.05 0.69
CA SER A 57 -8.41 22.31 0.76
C SER A 57 -8.29 22.99 -0.61
N LEU A 58 -8.02 22.22 -1.67
CA LEU A 58 -7.96 22.75 -3.04
C LEU A 58 -9.30 23.32 -3.50
N LEU A 59 -10.41 22.65 -3.21
CA LEU A 59 -11.75 23.15 -3.54
C LEU A 59 -12.08 24.47 -2.83
N GLN A 60 -11.62 24.61 -1.57
CA GLN A 60 -11.76 25.86 -0.82
C GLN A 60 -10.93 26.99 -1.44
N VAL A 61 -9.65 26.73 -1.80
CA VAL A 61 -8.77 27.73 -2.41
C VAL A 61 -9.27 28.20 -3.77
N VAL A 62 -9.80 27.28 -4.59
CA VAL A 62 -10.39 27.60 -5.90
C VAL A 62 -11.74 28.34 -5.75
N GLY A 63 -12.33 28.36 -4.55
CA GLY A 63 -13.62 28.99 -4.29
C GLY A 63 -14.80 28.27 -4.95
N LEU A 64 -14.67 26.96 -5.22
CA LEU A 64 -15.71 26.21 -5.93
C LEU A 64 -17.02 26.20 -5.14
N PHE A 65 -16.96 26.07 -3.81
CA PHE A 65 -18.15 26.06 -2.95
C PHE A 65 -18.98 27.34 -3.10
N GLY A 66 -18.33 28.51 -3.16
CA GLY A 66 -19.03 29.78 -3.37
C GLY A 66 -19.74 29.87 -4.72
N LYS A 67 -19.12 29.35 -5.79
CA LYS A 67 -19.75 29.31 -7.12
C LYS A 67 -20.96 28.39 -7.16
N VAL A 68 -20.91 27.26 -6.44
CA VAL A 68 -22.04 26.34 -6.33
C VAL A 68 -23.17 26.97 -5.52
N ASP A 69 -22.83 27.68 -4.44
CA ASP A 69 -23.81 28.41 -3.62
C ASP A 69 -24.56 29.46 -4.43
N GLU A 70 -23.86 30.25 -5.25
CA GLU A 70 -24.46 31.25 -6.13
C GLU A 70 -25.49 30.62 -7.09
N VAL A 71 -25.12 29.54 -7.79
CA VAL A 71 -26.03 28.82 -8.70
C VAL A 71 -27.23 28.24 -7.96
N MET A 72 -27.03 27.69 -6.76
CA MET A 72 -28.12 27.08 -5.99
C MET A 72 -29.08 28.12 -5.41
N ARG A 73 -28.58 29.28 -4.98
CA ARG A 73 -29.41 30.41 -4.51
C ARG A 73 -30.34 30.90 -5.62
N ASP A 74 -29.83 30.99 -6.86
CA ASP A 74 -30.62 31.40 -8.02
C ASP A 74 -31.72 30.39 -8.37
N ILE A 75 -31.45 29.08 -8.24
CA ILE A 75 -32.43 28.02 -8.57
C ILE A 75 -33.48 27.88 -7.46
N LEU A 76 -33.07 27.93 -6.20
CA LEU A 76 -33.97 27.73 -5.05
C LEU A 76 -34.70 29.02 -4.63
N ALA A 77 -34.30 30.18 -5.15
CA ALA A 77 -34.72 31.49 -4.70
C ALA A 77 -34.54 31.69 -3.17
N ASP A 78 -33.52 31.03 -2.60
CA ASP A 78 -33.18 31.09 -1.19
C ASP A 78 -31.80 31.75 -1.01
N PRO A 79 -31.74 33.01 -0.56
CA PRO A 79 -30.49 33.76 -0.43
C PRO A 79 -29.60 33.30 0.74
N GLU A 80 -30.12 32.50 1.66
CA GLU A 80 -29.36 31.97 2.81
C GLU A 80 -28.76 30.59 2.53
N PHE A 81 -29.02 30.00 1.36
CA PHE A 81 -28.50 28.68 1.02
C PHE A 81 -26.96 28.67 1.00
N ALA A 82 -26.37 27.73 1.72
CA ALA A 82 -24.93 27.49 1.73
C ALA A 82 -24.66 25.99 1.75
N ILE A 83 -23.95 25.47 0.75
CA ILE A 83 -23.63 24.05 0.62
C ILE A 83 -22.75 23.56 1.78
N THR A 84 -21.97 24.46 2.37
CA THR A 84 -21.15 24.17 3.55
C THR A 84 -21.95 23.85 4.80
N SER A 85 -23.25 24.20 4.84
CA SER A 85 -24.18 23.80 5.91
C SER A 85 -24.60 22.33 5.82
N LEU A 86 -24.58 21.76 4.60
CA LEU A 86 -24.94 20.36 4.33
C LEU A 86 -23.70 19.46 4.20
N LEU A 87 -22.59 20.02 3.72
CA LEU A 87 -21.32 19.34 3.49
C LEU A 87 -20.21 20.15 4.16
N SER A 88 -19.85 19.73 5.37
CA SER A 88 -18.77 20.35 6.14
C SER A 88 -17.51 19.48 6.11
N LEU A 89 -16.33 20.10 6.31
CA LEU A 89 -15.05 19.38 6.38
C LEU A 89 -15.09 18.22 7.39
N PRO A 90 -15.58 18.40 8.64
CA PRO A 90 -15.64 17.31 9.61
C PRO A 90 -16.50 16.14 9.12
N GLN A 91 -17.63 16.41 8.49
CA GLN A 91 -18.53 15.38 7.97
C GLN A 91 -17.88 14.57 6.83
N VAL A 92 -17.23 15.26 5.89
CA VAL A 92 -16.49 14.60 4.80
C VAL A 92 -15.32 13.78 5.33
N MET A 93 -14.59 14.29 6.32
CA MET A 93 -13.49 13.57 6.95
C MET A 93 -13.98 12.31 7.70
N MET A 94 -15.11 12.40 8.41
CA MET A 94 -15.71 11.24 9.09
C MET A 94 -16.15 10.17 8.08
N PHE A 95 -16.80 10.56 7.00
CA PHE A 95 -17.17 9.62 5.94
C PHE A 95 -15.93 8.98 5.29
N THR A 96 -14.91 9.79 5.01
CA THR A 96 -13.64 9.32 4.44
C THR A 96 -12.95 8.31 5.35
N LEU A 97 -12.97 8.56 6.66
CA LEU A 97 -12.40 7.63 7.64
C LEU A 97 -13.12 6.28 7.60
N LEU A 98 -14.45 6.27 7.53
CA LEU A 98 -15.23 5.03 7.40
C LEU A 98 -14.89 4.28 6.11
N VAL A 99 -14.79 4.99 4.98
CA VAL A 99 -14.40 4.41 3.70
C VAL A 99 -12.97 3.85 3.75
N ALA A 100 -12.03 4.55 4.42
CA ALA A 100 -10.66 4.11 4.58
C ALA A 100 -10.59 2.80 5.39
N VAL A 101 -11.35 2.69 6.47
CA VAL A 101 -11.46 1.45 7.27
C VAL A 101 -12.07 0.33 6.45
N LEU A 102 -13.14 0.59 5.69
CA LEU A 102 -13.74 -0.40 4.80
C LEU A 102 -12.72 -0.91 3.77
N ASN A 103 -11.99 0.00 3.13
CA ASN A 103 -10.98 -0.35 2.14
C ASN A 103 -9.82 -1.16 2.75
N PHE A 104 -9.40 -0.81 3.96
CA PHE A 104 -8.42 -1.59 4.71
C PHE A 104 -8.87 -3.05 4.90
N VAL A 105 -10.13 -3.26 5.29
CA VAL A 105 -10.69 -4.61 5.45
C VAL A 105 -10.74 -5.34 4.11
N VAL A 106 -11.22 -4.68 3.05
CA VAL A 106 -11.31 -5.24 1.70
C VAL A 106 -9.94 -5.70 1.20
N ILE A 107 -8.91 -4.85 1.31
CA ILE A 107 -7.53 -5.17 0.90
C ILE A 107 -6.98 -6.34 1.72
N THR A 108 -7.26 -6.38 3.02
CA THR A 108 -6.81 -7.47 3.88
C THR A 108 -7.38 -8.81 3.42
N VAL A 109 -8.69 -8.86 3.15
CA VAL A 109 -9.38 -10.05 2.62
C VAL A 109 -8.87 -10.43 1.23
N LEU A 110 -8.64 -9.45 0.35
CA LEU A 110 -8.04 -9.67 -0.96
C LEU A 110 -6.67 -10.36 -0.87
N GLY A 111 -5.82 -9.96 0.09
CA GLY A 111 -4.54 -10.62 0.33
C GLY A 111 -4.68 -12.11 0.67
N ALA A 112 -5.66 -12.44 1.51
CA ALA A 112 -6.03 -13.82 1.84
C ALA A 112 -6.46 -14.60 0.59
N VAL A 113 -7.33 -14.03 -0.23
CA VAL A 113 -7.81 -14.65 -1.48
C VAL A 113 -6.64 -14.89 -2.45
N ILE A 114 -5.75 -13.92 -2.62
CA ILE A 114 -4.56 -14.03 -3.49
C ILE A 114 -3.66 -15.19 -3.04
N ALA A 115 -3.47 -15.38 -1.73
CA ALA A 115 -2.67 -16.51 -1.22
C ALA A 115 -3.29 -17.86 -1.58
N VAL A 116 -4.61 -18.00 -1.43
CA VAL A 116 -5.33 -19.23 -1.80
C VAL A 116 -5.25 -19.49 -3.30
N LEU A 117 -5.47 -18.46 -4.12
CA LEU A 117 -5.37 -18.56 -5.58
C LEU A 117 -3.96 -18.95 -6.02
N TYR A 118 -2.92 -18.34 -5.45
CA TYR A 118 -1.54 -18.69 -5.74
C TYR A 118 -1.25 -20.16 -5.41
N ASN A 119 -1.66 -20.61 -4.22
CA ASN A 119 -1.46 -21.99 -3.79
C ASN A 119 -2.15 -23.00 -4.72
N LEU A 120 -3.28 -22.63 -5.33
CA LEU A 120 -3.95 -23.44 -6.34
C LEU A 120 -3.19 -23.42 -7.67
N SER A 121 -2.76 -22.24 -8.14
CA SER A 121 -2.01 -22.08 -9.40
C SER A 121 -0.66 -22.82 -9.40
N VAL A 122 0.02 -22.89 -8.25
CA VAL A 122 1.30 -23.60 -8.13
C VAL A 122 1.17 -25.11 -8.34
N ARG A 123 0.02 -25.71 -7.98
CA ARG A 123 -0.23 -27.14 -8.24
C ARG A 123 -0.20 -27.49 -9.73
N LEU A 124 -0.55 -26.53 -10.58
CA LEU A 124 -0.56 -26.67 -12.04
C LEU A 124 0.78 -26.28 -12.68
N THR A 125 1.43 -25.22 -12.17
CA THR A 125 2.59 -24.60 -12.82
C THR A 125 3.94 -25.02 -12.24
N GLY A 126 3.97 -25.67 -11.07
CA GLY A 126 5.21 -26.12 -10.42
C GLY A 126 5.98 -25.02 -9.66
N GLY A 127 5.38 -23.84 -9.48
CA GLY A 127 5.87 -22.75 -8.62
C GLY A 127 6.68 -21.67 -9.34
N LEU A 128 6.79 -20.49 -8.72
CA LEU A 128 7.58 -19.36 -9.25
C LEU A 128 9.06 -19.52 -8.87
N GLN A 129 9.98 -19.39 -9.83
CA GLN A 129 11.42 -19.42 -9.53
C GLN A 129 11.86 -18.08 -8.92
N VAL A 130 12.43 -18.12 -7.72
CA VAL A 130 12.93 -16.95 -6.97
C VAL A 130 14.43 -17.12 -6.71
N GLY A 131 15.21 -16.09 -7.08
CA GLY A 131 16.64 -16.06 -6.84
C GLY A 131 16.95 -15.28 -5.56
N PHE A 132 17.67 -15.90 -4.63
CA PHE A 132 18.18 -15.21 -3.45
C PHE A 132 19.70 -15.03 -3.56
N ALA A 133 20.19 -13.82 -3.28
CA ALA A 133 21.59 -13.52 -3.11
C ALA A 133 21.89 -13.45 -1.61
N ASN A 134 22.81 -14.29 -1.13
CA ASN A 134 23.24 -14.30 0.27
C ASN A 134 24.39 -13.29 0.44
N GLN A 135 24.16 -12.19 1.15
CA GLN A 135 25.21 -11.27 1.61
C GLN A 135 25.71 -11.69 2.99
#